data_AF-A0AAD4XPF9-F1
#
_entry.id   AF-A0AAD4XPF9-F1
#
_cell.length_a   1.000
_cell.length_b   1.000
_cell.length_c   1.000
_cell.angle_alpha   90.00
_cell.angle_beta   90.00
_cell.angle_gamma   90.00
#
_symmetry.space_group_name_H-M   'P 1'
#
loop_
_entity.id
_entity.type
_entity.pdbx_description
1 polymer ?
#
loop_
_entity_poly.entity_id
_entity_poly.type
_entity_poly.pdbx_seq_one_letter_code
_entity_poly.pdbx_strand_id
1 'polypeptide(L)'
;MGVYTFECRSCDGIWNGNQYHGELKASAESTYDLQRKLVKQVQSHGSSGEVVQSSFSLVSPSTAVFQVIVGVRHNSTRDEIKQ
;
A
#
# COMPACT_ATOMS: atom_id res chain seq x y z
N MET A 1 8.23 10.50 -3.31
CA MET A 1 6.96 9.95 -2.86
C MET A 1 6.54 8.90 -3.88
N GLY A 2 6.39 7.63 -3.46
CA GLY A 2 5.95 6.54 -4.33
C GLY A 2 4.46 6.28 -4.14
N VAL A 3 3.73 6.00 -5.22
CA VAL A 3 2.30 5.65 -5.17
C VAL A 3 2.13 4.25 -5.73
N TYR A 4 1.61 3.34 -4.89
CA TYR A 4 1.27 1.98 -5.27
C TYR A 4 -0.24 1.90 -5.46
N THR A 5 -0.66 1.66 -6.69
CA THR A 5 -2.08 1.52 -7.03
C THR A 5 -2.41 0.05 -7.20
N PHE A 6 -3.48 -0.39 -6.57
CA PHE A 6 -4.00 -1.75 -6.61
C PHE A 6 -5.41 -1.77 -7.17
N GLU A 7 -5.65 -2.71 -8.07
CA GLU A 7 -6.99 -3.14 -8.46
C GLU A 7 -7.45 -4.21 -7.48
N CYS A 8 -8.58 -3.96 -6.81
CA CYS A 8 -9.16 -4.88 -5.85
C CYS A 8 -10.47 -5.44 -6.39
N ARG A 9 -10.66 -6.76 -6.25
CA ARG A 9 -11.87 -7.46 -6.68
C ARG A 9 -12.27 -8.55 -5.70
N SER A 10 -13.56 -8.60 -5.39
CA SER A 10 -14.18 -9.70 -4.67
C SER A 10 -14.68 -10.79 -5.63
N CYS A 11 -14.36 -12.04 -5.32
CA CYS A 11 -14.93 -13.23 -5.94
C CYS A 11 -15.27 -14.22 -4.82
N ASP A 12 -16.51 -14.69 -4.77
CA ASP A 12 -16.98 -15.68 -3.78
C ASP A 12 -16.66 -15.29 -2.32
N GLY A 13 -16.78 -14.00 -1.99
CA GLY A 13 -16.51 -13.47 -0.65
C GLY A 13 -15.02 -13.23 -0.35
N ILE A 14 -14.11 -13.60 -1.26
CA ILE A 14 -12.67 -13.36 -1.11
C ILE A 14 -12.26 -12.15 -1.93
N TRP A 15 -11.67 -11.16 -1.26
CA TRP A 15 -11.07 -10.00 -1.88
C TRP A 15 -9.63 -10.27 -2.29
N ASN A 16 -9.31 -9.96 -3.53
CA ASN A 16 -7.99 -10.05 -4.12
C ASN A 16 -7.55 -8.66 -4.55
N GLY A 17 -6.31 -8.28 -4.25
CA GLY A 17 -5.71 -7.01 -4.68
C GLY A 17 -4.43 -7.27 -5.46
N ASN A 18 -4.34 -6.72 -6.68
CA ASN A 18 -3.16 -6.81 -7.53
C ASN A 18 -2.66 -5.41 -7.85
N GLN A 19 -1.35 -5.20 -7.81
CA GLN A 19 -0.77 -3.92 -8.20
C GLN A 19 -1.02 -3.69 -9.70
N TYR A 20 -1.57 -2.52 -10.04
CA TYR A 20 -1.89 -2.15 -11.43
C TYR A 20 -0.66 -2.20 -12.34
N HIS A 21 0.49 -1.77 -11.80
CA HIS A 21 1.79 -1.89 -12.44
C HIS A 21 2.83 -2.39 -11.43
N GLY A 22 3.02 -3.71 -11.39
CA GLY A 22 4.02 -4.38 -10.55
C GLY A 22 3.61 -5.79 -10.17
N GLU A 23 4.32 -6.39 -9.21
CA GLU A 23 4.13 -7.80 -8.84
C GLU A 23 3.49 -7.99 -7.46
N LEU A 24 3.22 -6.89 -6.73
CA LEU A 24 2.62 -6.97 -5.41
C LEU A 24 1.16 -7.41 -5.48
N LYS A 25 0.82 -8.40 -4.65
CA LYS A 25 -0.54 -8.92 -4.54
C LYS A 25 -0.84 -9.46 -3.15
N ALA A 26 -2.12 -9.48 -2.78
CA ALA A 26 -2.61 -10.13 -1.57
C ALA A 26 -4.09 -10.53 -1.71
N SER A 27 -4.53 -11.44 -0.84
CA SER A 27 -5.93 -11.87 -0.76
C SER A 27 -6.40 -11.97 0.69
N ALA A 28 -7.67 -11.68 0.95
CA ALA A 28 -8.30 -11.79 2.26
C ALA A 28 -9.83 -11.87 2.17
N GLU A 29 -10.49 -12.32 3.23
CA GLU A 29 -11.96 -12.43 3.31
C GLU A 29 -12.65 -11.08 3.54
N SER A 30 -11.90 -10.05 3.97
CA SER A 30 -12.43 -8.71 4.20
C SER A 30 -11.57 -7.64 3.53
N THR A 31 -12.20 -6.51 3.17
CA THR A 31 -11.47 -5.34 2.65
C THR A 31 -10.48 -4.78 3.66
N TYR A 32 -10.82 -4.83 4.95
CA TYR A 32 -9.95 -4.38 6.04
C TYR A 32 -8.65 -5.20 6.11
N ASP A 33 -8.74 -6.52 6.03
CA ASP A 33 -7.57 -7.40 6.04
C ASP A 33 -6.75 -7.30 4.77
N LEU A 34 -7.42 -7.16 3.61
CA LEU A 34 -6.75 -6.95 2.34
C LEU A 34 -5.88 -5.68 2.38
N GLN A 35 -6.44 -4.56 2.84
CA GLN A 35 -5.71 -3.29 2.95
C GLN A 35 -4.46 -3.43 3.81
N ARG A 36 -4.55 -4.07 4.99
CA ARG A 36 -3.38 -4.27 5.88
C ARG A 36 -2.31 -5.15 5.23
N LYS A 37 -2.72 -6.23 4.55
CA LYS A 37 -1.79 -7.10 3.83
C LYS A 37 -1.06 -6.35 2.71
N LEU A 38 -1.79 -5.58 1.89
CA LEU A 38 -1.21 -4.81 0.79
C LEU A 38 -0.26 -3.72 1.30
N VAL A 39 -0.62 -2.99 2.36
CA VAL A 39 0.27 -2.01 3.01
C VAL A 39 1.57 -2.67 3.49
N LYS A 40 1.47 -3.84 4.13
CA LYS A 40 2.63 -4.60 4.58
C LYS A 40 3.51 -5.07 3.42
N GLN A 41 2.90 -5.52 2.31
CA GLN A 41 3.62 -5.89 1.09
C GLN A 41 4.41 -4.69 0.54
N VAL A 42 3.77 -3.52 0.41
CA VAL A 42 4.42 -2.27 -0.03
C VAL A 42 5.61 -1.91 0.86
N GLN A 43 5.46 -1.99 2.18
CA GLN A 43 6.55 -1.72 3.13
C GLN A 43 7.71 -2.70 2.96
N SER A 44 7.42 -3.99 2.75
CA SER A 44 8.45 -5.01 2.57
C SER A 44 9.18 -4.95 1.23
N HIS A 45 8.57 -4.34 0.20
CA HIS A 45 9.08 -4.33 -1.17
C HIS A 45 10.23 -3.33 -1.41
N GLY A 46 10.90 -2.88 -0.35
CA GLY A 46 12.16 -2.13 -0.46
C GLY A 46 12.02 -0.61 -0.55
N SER A 47 10.90 -0.03 -0.16
CA SER A 47 10.86 1.43 0.02
C SER A 47 11.57 1.80 1.32
N SER A 48 12.63 2.61 1.24
CA SER A 48 13.27 3.27 2.40
C SER A 48 12.38 4.36 3.03
N GLY A 49 11.08 4.29 2.78
CA GLY A 49 10.07 5.27 3.09
C GLY A 49 8.98 4.69 3.96
N GLU A 50 8.24 5.57 4.64
CA GLU A 50 7.12 5.19 5.48
C GLU A 50 5.81 5.38 4.71
N VAL A 51 4.86 4.47 4.92
CA VAL A 51 3.51 4.64 4.39
C VAL A 51 2.89 5.82 5.13
N VAL A 52 2.71 6.93 4.42
CA VAL A 52 2.19 8.17 5.00
C VAL A 52 0.68 8.28 4.85
N GLN A 53 0.11 7.58 3.86
CA GLN A 53 -1.32 7.60 3.60
C GLN A 53 -1.74 6.36 2.81
N SER A 54 -2.97 5.91 3.01
CA SER A 54 -3.65 5.00 2.10
C SER A 54 -5.08 5.46 1.84
N SER A 55 -5.65 5.07 0.69
CA SER A 55 -7.02 5.37 0.31
C SER A 55 -7.64 4.16 -0.37
N PHE A 56 -8.79 3.71 0.12
CA PHE A 56 -9.55 2.59 -0.44
C PHE A 56 -10.90 3.11 -0.93
N SER A 57 -11.14 3.02 -2.23
CA SER A 57 -12.35 3.53 -2.87
C SER A 57 -13.07 2.40 -3.59
N LEU A 58 -14.29 2.07 -3.14
CA LEU A 58 -15.15 1.14 -3.87
C LEU A 58 -15.62 1.78 -5.17
N VAL A 59 -15.49 1.04 -6.28
CA VAL A 59 -16.03 1.41 -7.59
C VAL A 59 -17.37 0.70 -7.82
N SER A 60 -17.49 -0.51 -7.28
CA SER A 60 -18.73 -1.28 -7.22
C SER A 60 -18.76 -2.10 -5.91
N PRO A 61 -19.86 -2.81 -5.60
CA PRO A 61 -19.91 -3.68 -4.41
C PRO A 61 -18.84 -4.76 -4.37
N SER A 62 -18.26 -5.12 -5.52
CA SER A 62 -17.24 -6.18 -5.65
C SER A 62 -15.93 -5.70 -6.24
N THR A 63 -15.74 -4.39 -6.47
CA THR A 63 -14.49 -3.84 -7.02
C THR A 63 -14.07 -2.56 -6.32
N ALA A 64 -12.77 -2.35 -6.19
CA ALA A 64 -12.21 -1.17 -5.55
C ALA A 64 -10.86 -0.79 -6.16
N VAL A 65 -10.48 0.47 -5.98
CA VAL A 65 -9.12 0.94 -6.19
C VAL A 65 -8.52 1.22 -4.82
N PHE A 66 -7.34 0.67 -4.56
CA PHE A 66 -6.60 0.93 -3.34
C PHE A 66 -5.27 1.61 -3.68
N GLN A 67 -4.99 2.73 -3.04
CA GLN A 67 -3.74 3.47 -3.21
C GLN A 67 -2.98 3.52 -1.89
N VAL A 68 -1.69 3.19 -1.95
CA VAL A 68 -0.75 3.32 -0.82
C VAL A 68 0.32 4.31 -1.22
N ILE A 69 0.45 5.37 -0.42
CA ILE A 69 1.39 6.47 -0.65
C ILE A 69 2.53 6.33 0.34
N VAL A 70 3.75 6.25 -0.20
CA VAL A 70 4.98 6.11 0.56
C VAL A 70 5.80 7.39 0.46
N GLY A 71 6.01 8.04 1.60
CA GLY A 71 6.87 9.21 1.72
C GLY A 71 8.34 8.80 1.86
N VAL A 72 9.25 9.62 1.31
CA VAL A 72 10.69 9.40 1.57
C VAL A 72 10.98 9.82 3.00
N ARG A 73 11.58 8.94 3.81
CA ARG A 73 12.05 9.30 5.12
C ARG A 73 13.35 10.10 4.96
N HIS A 74 13.30 11.42 5.19
CA HIS A 74 14.52 12.19 5.38
C HIS A 74 15.12 11.78 6.72
N ASN A 75 16.24 11.07 6.69
CA ASN A 75 17.04 10.85 7.89
C ASN A 75 17.92 12.09 8.09
N SER A 76 17.39 13.12 8.78
CA SER A 76 18.22 14.22 9.27
C SER A 76 19.13 13.68 10.38
N THR A 77 20.21 13.02 9.99
CA THR A 77 21.33 12.80 10.90
C THR A 77 21.89 14.17 11.24
N ARG A 78 22.00 14.41 12.53
CA ARG A 78 22.42 15.65 13.19
C ARG A 78 23.91 15.92 12.91
N ASP A 79 24.24 16.36 11.70
CA ASP A 79 25.58 16.87 11.34
C ASP A 79 25.72 18.31 11.82
N GLU A 80 25.80 18.55 13.14
CA GLU A 80 26.29 19.84 13.69
C GLU A 80 26.43 19.78 15.22
N ILE A 81 27.45 19.09 15.73
CA ILE A 81 28.18 19.55 16.93
C ILE A 81 29.66 19.16 16.76
N LYS A 82 30.36 19.89 15.87
CA LYS A 82 31.81 20.10 15.93
C LYS A 82 32.13 21.50 15.41
N GLN A 83 31.97 22.49 16.28
CA GLN A 83 32.81 23.70 16.28
C GLN A 83 33.28 23.92 17.71
#